data_AF-A0A0F3GQG8-F1
#
_entry.id   AF-A0A0F3GQG8-F1
#
_cell.length_a   1.000
_cell.length_b   1.000
_cell.length_c   1.000
_cell.angle_alpha   90.00
_cell.angle_beta   90.00
_cell.angle_gamma   90.00
#
_symmetry.space_group_name_H-M   'P 1'
#
loop_
_entity.id
_entity.type
_entity.pdbx_description
1 polymer ?
#
loop_
_entity_poly.entity_id
_entity_poly.type
_entity_poly.pdbx_seq_one_letter_code
_entity_poly.pdbx_strand_id
1 'polypeptide(L)'
;MIKRISEKRLYFGSYLVGKHLISEEDMLDALKYQSTQTPSFIDVAIKRRYLDMKQVYEILTHQGHTDLSFEEVAVQSQYLTPQQLKDVNNERERIRPPIGEILVQFNKLTRNVMLEELEGFTRIKDKFQEVGEILRNVAMF
;
A
#
# COMPACT_ATOMS: atom_id res chain seq x y z
N MET A 1 -20.97 -18.07 4.43
CA MET A 1 -19.65 -17.53 4.06
C MET A 1 -19.84 -16.63 2.84
N ILE A 2 -20.27 -15.39 3.04
CA ILE A 2 -20.48 -14.45 1.93
C ILE A 2 -19.11 -13.94 1.52
N LYS A 3 -18.67 -14.32 0.33
CA LYS A 3 -17.44 -13.83 -0.31
C LYS A 3 -17.62 -12.32 -0.44
N ARG A 4 -16.99 -11.56 0.46
CA ARG A 4 -16.94 -10.10 0.44
C ARG A 4 -16.49 -9.71 -0.97
N ILE A 5 -17.40 -9.12 -1.76
CA ILE A 5 -17.07 -8.62 -3.09
C ILE A 5 -15.92 -7.64 -2.87
N SER A 6 -14.70 -8.08 -3.22
CA SER A 6 -13.52 -7.22 -3.14
C SER A 6 -13.79 -6.07 -4.09
N GLU A 7 -14.00 -4.87 -3.57
CA GLU A 7 -13.94 -3.65 -4.36
C GLU A 7 -12.64 -3.73 -5.17
N LYS A 8 -12.75 -3.87 -6.50
CA LYS A 8 -11.60 -4.02 -7.38
C LYS A 8 -10.89 -2.66 -7.39
N ARG A 9 -9.95 -2.47 -6.46
CA ARG A 9 -9.11 -1.26 -6.43
C ARG A 9 -8.28 -1.22 -7.71
N LEU A 10 -8.45 -0.13 -8.45
CA LEU A 10 -7.62 0.19 -9.59
C LEU A 10 -6.25 0.64 -9.08
N TYR A 11 -5.19 -0.05 -9.51
CA TYR A 11 -3.81 0.31 -9.22
C TYR A 11 -3.14 0.83 -10.48
N PHE A 12 -2.36 1.91 -10.34
CA PHE A 12 -1.69 2.53 -11.48
C PHE A 12 -0.71 1.57 -12.18
N GLY A 13 0.04 0.77 -11.42
CA GLY A 13 0.94 -0.24 -12.00
C GLY A 13 0.21 -1.26 -12.89
N SER A 14 -0.92 -1.81 -12.41
CA SER A 14 -1.74 -2.74 -13.19
C SER A 14 -2.35 -2.08 -14.43
N TYR A 15 -2.66 -0.78 -14.35
CA TYR A 15 -3.13 0.00 -15.50
C TYR A 15 -2.04 0.12 -16.58
N LEU A 16 -0.81 0.44 -16.19
CA LEU A 16 0.32 0.54 -17.13
C LEU A 16 0.64 -0.80 -17.80
N VAL A 17 0.63 -1.90 -17.04
CA VAL A 17 0.79 -3.27 -17.57
C VAL A 17 -0.34 -3.61 -18.54
N GLY A 18 -1.59 -3.31 -18.18
CA GLY A 18 -2.75 -3.55 -19.04
C GLY A 18 -2.74 -2.75 -20.34
N LYS A 19 -2.03 -1.62 -20.38
CA LYS A 19 -1.79 -0.83 -21.59
C LYS A 19 -0.55 -1.27 -22.39
N HIS A 20 0.17 -2.29 -21.94
CA HIS A 20 1.43 -2.74 -22.54
C HIS A 20 2.52 -1.64 -22.58
N LEU A 21 2.46 -0.67 -21.66
CA LEU A 21 3.48 0.39 -21.55
C LEU A 21 4.71 -0.07 -20.77
N ILE A 22 4.53 -1.08 -19.93
CA ILE A 22 5.58 -1.79 -19.18
C ILE A 22 5.23 -3.28 -19.15
N SER A 23 6.22 -4.14 -18.94
CA SER A 23 5.98 -5.57 -18.71
C SER A 23 5.63 -5.87 -17.24
N GLU A 24 5.12 -7.08 -16.98
CA GLU A 24 4.96 -7.58 -15.60
C GLU A 24 6.31 -7.68 -14.87
N GLU A 25 7.38 -8.03 -15.56
CA GLU A 25 8.73 -8.10 -15.00
C GLU A 25 9.24 -6.72 -14.57
N ASP A 26 9.06 -5.69 -15.42
CA ASP A 26 9.40 -4.31 -15.07
C ASP A 26 8.65 -3.84 -13.82
N MET A 27 7.37 -4.23 -13.72
CA MET A 27 6.54 -3.92 -12.57
C MET A 27 7.03 -4.64 -11.30
N LEU A 28 7.39 -5.92 -11.40
CA LEU A 28 7.91 -6.70 -10.28
C LEU A 28 9.24 -6.11 -9.77
N ASP A 29 10.12 -5.71 -10.66
CA ASP A 29 11.41 -5.12 -10.28
C ASP A 29 11.23 -3.73 -9.65
N ALA A 30 10.32 -2.92 -10.17
CA ALA A 30 9.96 -1.66 -9.54
C ALA A 30 9.36 -1.85 -8.13
N LEU A 31 8.49 -2.87 -7.94
CA LEU A 31 7.92 -3.19 -6.63
C LEU A 31 8.97 -3.69 -5.64
N LYS A 32 9.90 -4.55 -6.08
CA LYS A 32 11.02 -5.00 -5.23
C LYS A 32 11.84 -3.81 -4.76
N TYR A 33 12.21 -2.91 -5.68
CA TYR A 33 12.96 -1.71 -5.33
C TYR A 33 12.15 -0.79 -4.40
N GLN A 34 10.88 -0.52 -4.69
CA GLN A 34 10.03 0.27 -3.81
C GLN A 34 10.00 -0.29 -2.38
N SER A 35 9.89 -1.61 -2.25
CA SER A 35 9.88 -2.31 -0.96
C SER A 35 11.20 -2.11 -0.21
N THR A 36 12.36 -2.22 -0.88
CA THR A 36 13.67 -2.01 -0.22
C THR A 36 13.91 -0.56 0.20
N GLN A 37 13.28 0.40 -0.48
CA GLN A 37 13.37 1.82 -0.12
C GLN A 37 12.34 2.24 0.95
N THR A 38 11.31 1.42 1.20
CA THR A 38 10.28 1.72 2.20
C THR A 38 10.70 1.14 3.54
N PRO A 39 10.79 1.93 4.61
CA PRO A 39 11.19 1.41 5.91
C PRO A 39 10.16 0.39 6.42
N SER A 40 10.64 -0.62 7.13
CA SER A 40 9.76 -1.62 7.75
C SER A 40 8.89 -0.98 8.83
N PHE A 41 7.79 -1.63 9.18
CA PHE A 41 6.92 -1.17 10.27
C PHE A 41 7.69 -1.09 11.60
N ILE A 42 8.46 -2.15 11.89
CA ILE A 42 9.26 -2.26 13.12
C ILE A 42 10.29 -1.14 13.20
N ASP A 43 11.01 -0.85 12.12
CA ASP A 43 12.03 0.21 12.10
C ASP A 43 11.44 1.59 12.44
N VAL A 44 10.29 1.92 11.85
CA VAL A 44 9.62 3.20 12.11
C VAL A 44 9.09 3.25 13.54
N ALA A 45 8.48 2.17 14.03
CA ALA A 45 7.95 2.10 15.40
C ALA A 45 9.06 2.26 16.46
N ILE A 46 10.23 1.66 16.25
CA ILE A 46 11.41 1.83 17.13
C ILE A 46 11.95 3.26 17.05
N LYS A 47 12.14 3.80 15.84
CA LYS A 47 12.63 5.19 15.67
C LYS A 47 11.73 6.22 16.33
N ARG A 48 10.41 5.97 16.34
CA ARG A 48 9.39 6.77 17.02
C ARG A 48 9.33 6.54 18.53
N ARG A 49 10.09 5.57 19.07
CA ARG A 49 10.04 5.10 20.46
C ARG A 49 8.65 4.61 20.89
N TYR A 50 7.86 4.13 19.93
CA TYR A 50 6.59 3.46 20.23
C TYR A 50 6.80 2.01 20.65
N LEU A 51 7.87 1.38 20.16
CA LEU A 51 8.31 0.07 20.58
C LEU A 51 9.81 0.10 20.93
N ASP A 52 10.21 -0.76 21.85
CA ASP A 52 11.61 -1.15 22.05
C ASP A 52 11.87 -2.58 21.54
N MET A 53 13.14 -2.99 21.53
CA MET A 53 13.52 -4.32 21.02
C MET A 53 12.98 -5.48 21.86
N LYS A 54 12.75 -5.28 23.16
CA LYS A 54 12.16 -6.31 24.03
C LYS A 54 10.70 -6.52 23.63
N GLN A 55 9.94 -5.44 23.47
CA GLN A 55 8.54 -5.49 23.04
C GLN A 55 8.41 -6.10 21.63
N VAL A 56 9.30 -5.74 20.69
CA VAL A 56 9.32 -6.34 19.35
C VAL A 56 9.52 -7.85 19.43
N TYR A 57 10.44 -8.33 20.26
CA TYR A 57 10.67 -9.76 20.45
C TYR A 57 9.45 -10.48 21.05
N GLU A 58 8.80 -9.86 22.04
CA GLU A 58 7.59 -10.38 22.67
C GLU A 58 6.44 -10.49 21.65
N ILE A 59 6.25 -9.45 20.81
CA ILE A 59 5.25 -9.45 19.75
C ILE A 59 5.54 -10.53 18.71
N LEU A 60 6.78 -10.65 18.21
CA LEU A 60 7.14 -11.69 17.22
C LEU A 60 6.97 -13.10 17.78
N THR A 61 7.31 -13.30 19.05
CA THR A 61 7.12 -14.58 19.74
C THR A 61 5.64 -14.93 19.82
N HIS A 62 4.78 -13.98 20.21
CA HIS A 62 3.34 -14.19 20.25
C HIS A 62 2.77 -14.43 18.85
N GLN A 63 3.18 -13.61 17.87
CA GLN A 63 2.77 -13.75 16.48
C GLN A 63 3.04 -15.16 15.93
N GLY A 64 4.20 -15.75 16.23
CA GLY A 64 4.55 -17.12 15.80
C GLY A 64 3.61 -18.22 16.29
N HIS A 65 2.74 -17.94 17.27
CA HIS A 65 1.74 -18.87 17.80
C HIS A 65 0.31 -18.52 17.35
N THR A 66 0.14 -17.57 16.41
CA THR A 66 -1.16 -17.05 15.96
C THR A 66 -1.19 -16.84 14.45
N ASP A 67 -2.38 -16.70 13.88
CA ASP A 67 -2.57 -16.25 12.48
C ASP A 67 -2.61 -14.72 12.34
N LEU A 68 -2.38 -13.99 13.43
CA LEU A 68 -2.44 -12.53 13.46
C LEU A 68 -1.17 -11.92 12.84
N SER A 69 -1.32 -10.74 12.26
CA SER A 69 -0.18 -9.90 11.84
C SER A 69 0.56 -9.32 13.04
N PHE A 70 1.80 -8.88 12.83
CA PHE A 70 2.61 -8.21 13.84
C PHE A 70 1.85 -6.99 14.41
N GLU A 71 1.25 -6.19 13.53
CA GLU A 71 0.49 -5.00 13.90
C GLU A 71 -0.76 -5.31 14.73
N GLU A 72 -1.49 -6.39 14.39
CA GLU A 72 -2.65 -6.85 15.18
C GLU A 72 -2.24 -7.33 16.57
N VAL A 73 -1.18 -8.13 16.67
CA VAL A 73 -0.63 -8.58 17.95
C VAL A 73 -0.16 -7.40 18.78
N ALA A 74 0.56 -6.44 18.19
CA ALA A 74 1.05 -5.26 18.89
C ALA A 74 -0.08 -4.42 19.52
N VAL A 75 -1.22 -4.31 18.84
CA VAL A 75 -2.40 -3.60 19.38
C VAL A 75 -3.14 -4.44 20.42
N GLN A 76 -3.33 -5.74 20.17
CA GLN A 76 -4.01 -6.63 21.13
C GLN A 76 -3.23 -6.76 22.45
N SER A 77 -1.90 -6.82 22.38
CA SER A 77 -1.01 -6.83 23.54
C SER A 77 -0.78 -5.45 24.16
N GLN A 78 -1.49 -4.42 23.69
CA GLN A 78 -1.43 -3.03 24.19
C GLN A 78 -0.04 -2.37 24.12
N TYR A 79 0.90 -2.93 23.35
CA TYR A 79 2.18 -2.29 23.06
C TYR A 79 2.05 -1.11 22.11
N LEU A 80 1.04 -1.15 21.23
CA LEU A 80 0.67 -0.02 20.36
C LEU A 80 -0.80 0.34 20.54
N THR A 81 -1.07 1.64 20.52
CA THR A 81 -2.44 2.14 20.32
C THR A 81 -2.80 2.12 18.83
N PRO A 82 -4.10 2.07 18.46
CA PRO A 82 -4.53 2.19 17.07
C PRO A 82 -4.03 3.47 16.39
N GLN A 83 -3.90 4.57 17.16
CA GLN A 83 -3.38 5.83 16.64
C GLN A 83 -1.88 5.73 16.32
N GLN A 84 -1.06 5.13 17.19
CA GLN A 84 0.37 4.92 16.92
C GLN A 84 0.59 4.00 15.72
N LEU A 85 -0.21 2.93 15.58
CA LEU A 85 -0.18 2.07 14.39
C LEU A 85 -0.46 2.87 13.12
N LYS A 86 -1.47 3.74 13.14
CA LYS A 86 -1.81 4.63 12.02
C LYS A 86 -0.66 5.58 11.71
N ASP A 87 -0.04 6.17 12.73
CA ASP A 87 1.07 7.10 12.56
C ASP A 87 2.30 6.44 11.93
N VAL A 88 2.63 5.21 12.33
CA VAL A 88 3.69 4.40 11.72
C VAL A 88 3.39 4.15 10.24
N ASN A 89 2.17 3.72 9.90
CA ASN A 89 1.79 3.46 8.52
C ASN A 89 1.81 4.73 7.65
N ASN A 90 1.34 5.86 8.18
CA ASN A 90 1.39 7.13 7.48
C ASN A 90 2.83 7.58 7.19
N GLU A 91 3.75 7.38 8.13
CA GLU A 91 5.15 7.70 7.91
C GLU A 91 5.80 6.81 6.84
N ARG A 92 5.52 5.51 6.87
CA ARG A 92 6.00 4.59 5.82
C ARG A 92 5.47 4.99 4.45
N GLU A 93 4.18 5.30 4.34
CA GLU A 93 3.58 5.73 3.08
C GLU A 93 4.15 7.09 2.61
N ARG A 94 4.48 8.01 3.53
CA ARG A 94 5.16 9.26 3.19
C ARG A 94 6.55 9.03 2.59
N ILE A 95 7.28 8.03 3.08
CA ILE A 95 8.65 7.72 2.64
C ILE A 95 8.65 6.84 1.38
N ARG A 96 7.60 6.04 1.19
CA ARG A 96 7.46 5.11 0.07
C ARG A 96 7.59 5.85 -1.28
N PRO A 97 8.62 5.52 -2.09
CA PRO A 97 8.81 6.19 -3.38
C PRO A 97 7.65 5.87 -4.34
N PRO A 98 7.10 6.84 -5.08
CA PRO A 98 6.03 6.59 -6.05
C PRO A 98 6.49 5.62 -7.14
N ILE A 99 5.64 4.64 -7.47
CA ILE A 99 6.01 3.57 -8.40
C ILE A 99 6.30 4.09 -9.83
N GLY A 100 5.58 5.13 -10.26
CA GLY A 100 5.80 5.76 -11.56
C GLY A 100 7.19 6.39 -11.67
N GLU A 101 7.68 7.03 -10.61
CA GLU A 101 9.02 7.61 -10.58
C GLU A 101 10.12 6.53 -10.62
N ILE A 102 9.90 5.38 -9.98
CA ILE A 102 10.82 4.24 -10.07
C ILE A 102 10.91 3.70 -11.50
N LEU A 103 9.76 3.54 -12.17
CA LEU A 103 9.71 3.07 -13.56
C LEU A 103 10.44 4.04 -14.51
N VAL A 104 10.35 5.36 -14.24
CA VAL A 104 11.12 6.38 -14.97
C VAL A 104 12.61 6.26 -14.66
N GLN A 105 13.00 6.11 -13.40
CA GLN A 105 14.38 5.94 -12.98
C GLN A 105 15.04 4.71 -13.63
N PHE A 106 14.28 3.63 -13.83
CA PHE A 106 14.76 2.39 -14.46
C PHE A 106 14.72 2.43 -15.99
N ASN A 107 14.39 3.58 -16.59
CA ASN A 107 14.21 3.76 -18.03
C ASN A 107 13.16 2.80 -18.65
N LYS A 108 12.18 2.35 -17.84
CA LYS A 108 11.07 1.50 -18.30
C LYS A 108 9.89 2.32 -18.81
N LEU A 109 9.80 3.57 -18.37
CA LEU A 109 8.80 4.52 -18.81
C LEU A 109 9.48 5.89 -18.98
N THR A 110 9.08 6.67 -19.98
CA THR A 110 9.56 8.06 -20.07
C THR A 110 8.76 8.95 -19.11
N ARG A 111 9.36 10.05 -18.63
CA ARG A 111 8.66 11.01 -17.75
C ARG A 111 7.39 11.55 -18.39
N ASN A 112 7.42 11.88 -19.68
CA ASN A 112 6.26 12.43 -20.40
C ASN A 112 5.11 11.42 -20.45
N VAL A 113 5.41 10.17 -20.85
CA VAL A 113 4.39 9.11 -20.89
C VAL A 113 3.85 8.82 -19.49
N MET A 114 4.70 8.81 -18.46
CA MET A 114 4.28 8.60 -17.08
C MET A 114 3.25 9.63 -16.62
N LEU A 115 3.51 10.92 -16.88
CA LEU A 115 2.61 12.01 -16.50
C LEU A 115 1.28 11.95 -17.27
N GLU A 116 1.32 11.75 -18.58
CA GLU A 116 0.12 11.62 -19.42
C GLU A 116 -0.78 10.48 -18.95
N GLU A 117 -0.17 9.34 -18.64
CA GLU A 117 -0.88 8.14 -18.21
C GLU A 117 -1.41 8.25 -16.78
N LEU A 118 -0.71 8.98 -15.91
CA LEU A 118 -1.19 9.26 -14.56
C LEU A 118 -2.45 10.15 -14.59
N GLU A 119 -2.48 11.16 -15.45
CA GLU A 119 -3.67 11.98 -15.65
C GLU A 119 -4.84 11.15 -16.22
N GLY A 120 -4.56 10.31 -17.21
CA GLY A 120 -5.53 9.38 -17.79
C GLY A 120 -6.11 8.43 -16.74
N PHE A 121 -5.24 7.83 -15.93
CA PHE A 121 -5.62 6.94 -14.84
C PHE A 121 -6.48 7.64 -13.78
N THR A 122 -6.14 8.88 -13.43
CA THR A 122 -6.88 9.68 -12.43
C THR A 122 -8.31 9.93 -12.91
N ARG A 123 -8.49 10.36 -14.18
CA ARG A 123 -9.82 10.54 -14.78
C ARG A 123 -10.66 9.27 -14.77
N ILE A 124 -10.04 8.11 -15.02
CA ILE A 124 -10.74 6.82 -14.96
C ILE A 124 -11.18 6.54 -13.54
N LYS A 125 -10.28 6.70 -12.57
CA LYS A 125 -10.55 6.44 -11.15
C LYS A 125 -11.71 7.29 -10.63
N ASP A 126 -11.74 8.58 -10.96
CA ASP A 126 -12.79 9.51 -10.53
C ASP A 126 -14.17 9.07 -11.06
N LYS A 127 -14.25 8.70 -12.35
CA LYS A 127 -15.49 8.17 -12.95
C LYS A 127 -15.98 6.89 -12.29
N PHE A 128 -15.07 5.96 -11.95
CA PHE A 128 -15.44 4.73 -11.25
C PHE A 128 -15.97 5.01 -9.83
N GLN A 129 -15.42 6.01 -9.13
CA GLN A 129 -15.90 6.42 -7.81
C GLN A 129 -17.30 7.03 -7.90
N GLU A 130 -17.54 7.92 -8.85
CA GLU A 130 -18.85 8.53 -9.11
C GLU A 130 -19.93 7.46 -9.38
N VAL A 131 -19.65 6.52 -10.28
CA VAL A 131 -20.58 5.41 -10.58
C VAL A 131 -20.83 4.55 -9.34
N GLY A 132 -19.80 4.26 -8.55
CA GLY A 132 -19.94 3.51 -7.30
C GLY A 132 -20.81 4.22 -6.26
N GLU A 133 -20.74 5.56 -6.18
CA GLU A 133 -21.62 6.36 -5.33
C GLU A 133 -23.06 6.36 -5.82
N ILE A 134 -23.28 6.55 -7.12
CA ILE A 134 -24.62 6.49 -7.74
C ILE A 134 -25.28 5.13 -7.46
N LEU A 135 -24.57 4.02 -7.70
CA LEU A 135 -25.10 2.68 -7.48
C LEU A 135 -25.45 2.42 -6.01
N ARG A 136 -24.63 2.90 -5.07
CA ARG A 136 -24.92 2.81 -3.62
C ARG A 136 -26.17 3.60 -3.25
N ASN A 137 -26.37 4.77 -3.84
CA ASN A 137 -27.55 5.60 -3.58
C ASN A 137 -28.82 4.98 -4.18
N VAL A 138 -28.74 4.37 -5.37
CA VAL A 138 -29.89 3.69 -6.00
C VAL A 138 -30.26 2.38 -5.29
N ALA A 139 -29.28 1.62 -4.81
CA ALA A 139 -29.52 0.34 -4.10
C ALA A 139 -29.93 0.50 -2.62
N MET A 140 -29.96 1.72 -2.09
CA MET A 140 -30.49 2.05 -0.75
C MET A 140 -31.98 2.44 -0.76
N PHE A 141 -32.60 2.52 -1.94
CA PHE A 141 -34.05 2.60 -2.13
C PHE A 141 -34.60 1.26 -2.63
#